data_AF-A0A7S3I5I6-F1
#
_entry.id   AF-A0A7S3I5I6-F1
#
_cell.length_a   1.000
_cell.length_b   1.000
_cell.length_c   1.000
_cell.angle_alpha   90.00
_cell.angle_beta   90.00
_cell.angle_gamma   90.00
#
_symmetry.space_group_name_H-M   'P 1'
#
loop_
_entity.id
_entity.type
_entity.pdbx_description
1 polymer ?
#
loop_
_entity_poly.entity_id
_entity_poly.type
_entity_poly.pdbx_seq_one_letter_code
_entity_poly.pdbx_strand_id
1 'polypeptide(L)'
;MDIDRRDINIHMHGNIWTDLASLFEVFFKGTVIDSIESTAETAMNTGIPLVGNTVMTRLDGYFPILPNWIVDWETPQAAVVTDTSFAIGCKGLMFDKRIGEEEPAIAIPDMPYYDSTKSEKYQAYVSAYSIDGFFNSLIEVVGIHGWVNSTSVPASIPVQLNTDTVDLLLPGIKKHYGSGVPVDVRFNVTSLGNFQVSEANEEMSGTTTLALEFWVEPEGAATEMAADLTLNDIDFKFTALVNNMDVSLNITKLNIDTIDVISDTFGRLSSAALKLKLNNAFRLGLPFFNILLNSNPIPVPSNILGIFELSDLTIGYHDDYIYAGATPTFIGPSSAAIEKFEQTVETLDSISQAYAAQDEPTSIQSNLEEALQVTQ
;
A
#
# COMPACT_ATOMS: atom_id res chain seq x y z
N MET A 1 14.80 20.32 -29.05
CA MET A 1 15.81 20.96 -28.17
C MET A 1 16.61 21.90 -29.07
N ASP A 2 16.98 23.11 -28.65
CA ASP A 2 17.73 24.05 -29.50
C ASP A 2 19.06 24.35 -28.80
N ILE A 3 20.17 23.81 -29.32
CA ILE A 3 21.54 24.00 -28.79
C ILE A 3 22.24 25.01 -29.69
N ASP A 4 22.32 26.27 -29.25
CA ASP A 4 23.00 27.31 -30.03
C ASP A 4 24.52 27.04 -30.09
N ARG A 5 25.03 26.98 -31.32
CA ARG A 5 26.45 26.90 -31.68
C ARG A 5 27.37 27.92 -31.02
N ARG A 6 26.82 28.99 -30.47
CA ARG A 6 27.57 30.06 -29.79
C ARG A 6 28.04 29.67 -28.39
N ASP A 7 27.51 28.61 -27.78
CA ASP A 7 27.84 28.23 -26.40
C ASP A 7 28.97 27.18 -26.25
N ILE A 8 29.57 26.74 -27.37
CA ILE A 8 30.69 25.77 -27.34
C ILE A 8 32.04 26.49 -27.22
N ASN A 9 32.75 26.28 -26.11
CA ASN A 9 34.13 26.74 -25.90
C ASN A 9 35.13 25.60 -26.11
N ILE A 10 36.00 25.74 -27.11
CA ILE A 10 37.06 24.76 -27.42
C ILE A 10 38.40 25.30 -26.91
N HIS A 11 39.00 24.60 -25.94
CA HIS A 11 40.33 24.94 -25.44
C HIS A 11 41.38 24.03 -26.10
N MET A 12 42.34 24.62 -26.80
CA MET A 12 43.48 23.91 -27.41
C MET A 12 44.80 24.53 -26.98
N HIS A 13 45.78 23.69 -26.64
CA HIS A 13 47.10 24.15 -26.21
C HIS A 13 48.10 24.17 -27.38
N GLY A 14 48.59 25.38 -27.73
CA GLY A 14 49.73 25.59 -28.64
C GLY A 14 49.45 26.55 -29.81
N ASN A 15 50.39 27.48 -30.07
CA ASN A 15 50.24 28.62 -31.00
C ASN A 15 50.11 28.26 -32.50
N ILE A 16 50.56 27.08 -32.94
CA ILE A 16 50.46 26.66 -34.36
C ILE A 16 49.13 25.93 -34.63
N TRP A 17 48.51 25.39 -33.58
CA TRP A 17 47.24 24.66 -33.69
C TRP A 17 46.02 25.58 -33.62
N THR A 18 46.16 26.80 -33.11
CA THR A 18 45.05 27.76 -32.93
C THR A 18 44.50 28.26 -34.27
N ASP A 19 45.37 28.56 -35.23
CA ASP A 19 44.95 29.01 -36.58
C ASP A 19 44.37 27.88 -37.42
N LEU A 20 45.00 26.69 -37.38
CA LEU A 20 44.46 25.49 -38.04
C LEU A 20 43.09 25.13 -37.46
N ALA A 21 42.94 25.22 -36.14
CA ALA A 21 41.71 24.85 -35.47
C ALA A 21 40.57 25.84 -35.68
N SER A 22 40.81 27.13 -35.90
CA SER A 22 39.73 28.08 -36.26
C SER A 22 39.01 27.70 -37.57
N LEU A 23 39.74 27.06 -38.50
CA LEU A 23 39.24 26.58 -39.78
C LEU A 23 38.48 25.25 -39.66
N PHE A 24 38.85 24.41 -38.68
CA PHE A 24 38.15 23.17 -38.33
C PHE A 24 37.00 23.39 -37.33
N GLU A 25 37.03 24.44 -36.53
CA GLU A 25 36.04 24.77 -35.50
C GLU A 25 34.65 24.98 -36.08
N VAL A 26 34.53 25.63 -37.25
CA VAL A 26 33.24 25.83 -37.91
C VAL A 26 32.63 24.51 -38.39
N PHE A 27 33.46 23.59 -38.90
CA PHE A 27 33.01 22.27 -39.38
C PHE A 27 32.76 21.29 -38.23
N PHE A 28 33.60 21.30 -37.21
CA PHE A 28 33.44 20.46 -36.01
C PHE A 28 32.30 20.94 -35.13
N LYS A 29 32.14 22.24 -34.86
CA LYS A 29 31.00 22.73 -34.08
C LYS A 29 29.69 22.39 -34.77
N GLY A 30 29.55 22.66 -36.06
CA GLY A 30 28.34 22.29 -36.81
C GLY A 30 28.06 20.78 -36.74
N THR A 31 29.03 19.95 -37.12
CA THR A 31 28.84 18.48 -37.14
C THR A 31 28.64 17.89 -35.73
N VAL A 32 29.31 18.41 -34.72
CA VAL A 32 29.20 17.93 -33.33
C VAL A 32 27.87 18.39 -32.72
N ILE A 33 27.42 19.62 -32.99
CA ILE A 33 26.10 20.11 -32.54
C ILE A 33 25.00 19.31 -33.21
N ASP A 34 25.03 19.18 -34.54
CA ASP A 34 24.03 18.40 -35.28
C ASP A 34 24.01 16.95 -34.78
N SER A 35 25.17 16.38 -34.44
CA SER A 35 25.26 15.05 -33.84
C SER A 35 24.71 14.99 -32.41
N ILE A 36 24.97 16.00 -31.56
CA ILE A 36 24.44 16.07 -30.20
C ILE A 36 22.92 16.29 -30.23
N GLU A 37 22.43 17.24 -31.02
CA GLU A 37 21.00 17.52 -31.21
C GLU A 37 20.29 16.30 -31.79
N SER A 38 20.81 15.71 -32.87
CA SER A 38 20.24 14.49 -33.46
C SER A 38 20.25 13.30 -32.50
N THR A 39 21.32 13.13 -31.70
CA THR A 39 21.38 12.08 -30.68
C THR A 39 20.38 12.35 -29.56
N ALA A 40 20.27 13.59 -29.08
CA ALA A 40 19.30 13.97 -28.04
C ALA A 40 17.86 13.85 -28.55
N GLU A 41 17.55 14.33 -29.75
CA GLU A 41 16.25 14.19 -30.39
C GLU A 41 15.91 12.73 -30.68
N THR A 42 16.86 11.92 -31.14
CA THR A 42 16.64 10.48 -31.34
C THR A 42 16.40 9.78 -30.00
N ALA A 43 17.18 10.09 -28.96
CA ALA A 43 16.97 9.54 -27.63
C ALA A 43 15.61 9.96 -27.03
N MET A 44 15.18 11.22 -27.22
CA MET A 44 13.89 11.71 -26.71
C MET A 44 12.69 11.22 -27.53
N ASN A 45 12.77 11.22 -28.86
CA ASN A 45 11.65 10.86 -29.75
C ASN A 45 11.55 9.36 -30.01
N THR A 46 12.65 8.62 -29.85
CA THR A 46 12.70 7.17 -30.11
C THR A 46 12.96 6.40 -28.83
N GLY A 47 13.93 6.81 -28.01
CA GLY A 47 14.30 6.11 -26.78
C GLY A 47 13.22 6.14 -25.71
N ILE A 48 12.71 7.33 -25.36
CA ILE A 48 11.68 7.47 -24.30
C ILE A 48 10.38 6.72 -24.69
N PRO A 49 9.81 6.88 -25.90
CA PRO A 49 8.65 6.10 -26.31
C PRO A 49 8.94 4.61 -26.43
N LEU A 50 10.16 4.20 -26.84
CA LEU A 50 10.51 2.78 -26.94
C LEU A 50 10.52 2.11 -25.57
N VAL A 51 11.14 2.72 -24.55
CA VAL A 51 11.17 2.15 -23.20
C VAL A 51 9.78 2.18 -22.58
N GLY A 52 9.09 3.33 -22.64
CA GLY A 52 7.73 3.48 -22.12
C GLY A 52 6.75 2.49 -22.76
N ASN A 53 6.71 2.42 -24.09
CA ASN A 53 5.82 1.50 -24.80
C ASN A 53 6.24 0.05 -24.60
N THR A 54 7.53 -0.28 -24.48
CA THR A 54 7.97 -1.67 -24.24
C THR A 54 7.51 -2.15 -22.87
N VAL A 55 7.67 -1.34 -21.83
CA VAL A 55 7.18 -1.67 -20.48
C VAL A 55 5.66 -1.82 -20.49
N MET A 56 4.93 -0.86 -21.07
CA MET A 56 3.46 -0.90 -21.15
C MET A 56 2.94 -2.10 -21.96
N THR A 57 3.58 -2.42 -23.09
CA THR A 57 3.17 -3.53 -23.98
C THR A 57 3.52 -4.89 -23.38
N ARG A 58 4.61 -5.00 -22.61
CA ARG A 58 5.03 -6.27 -21.99
C ARG A 58 4.24 -6.61 -20.73
N LEU A 59 3.78 -5.60 -20.01
CA LEU A 59 2.96 -5.78 -18.83
C LEU A 59 1.48 -6.00 -19.18
N ASP A 60 1.07 -5.62 -20.39
CA ASP A 60 -0.32 -5.70 -20.87
C ASP A 60 -1.31 -5.05 -19.89
N GLY A 61 -0.87 -3.98 -19.21
CA GLY A 61 -1.64 -3.32 -18.15
C GLY A 61 -1.48 -3.90 -16.75
N TYR A 62 -0.81 -5.05 -16.55
CA TYR A 62 -0.67 -5.70 -15.24
C TYR A 62 0.69 -5.45 -14.60
N PHE A 63 0.72 -4.76 -13.47
CA PHE A 63 1.95 -4.40 -12.77
C PHE A 63 2.17 -5.26 -11.52
N PRO A 64 3.23 -6.09 -11.46
CA PRO A 64 3.56 -6.82 -10.25
C PRO A 64 4.11 -5.86 -9.19
N ILE A 65 3.57 -5.96 -7.98
CA ILE A 65 3.94 -5.09 -6.84
C ILE A 65 4.60 -5.86 -5.70
N LEU A 66 4.19 -7.11 -5.49
CA LEU A 66 4.73 -8.06 -4.51
C LEU A 66 4.65 -9.46 -5.14
N PRO A 67 5.30 -10.48 -4.55
CA PRO A 67 5.18 -11.85 -5.04
C PRO A 67 3.72 -12.30 -5.13
N ASN A 68 3.31 -12.68 -6.34
CA ASN A 68 1.94 -13.04 -6.69
C ASN A 68 0.92 -11.89 -6.68
N TRP A 69 1.26 -10.70 -6.22
CA TRP A 69 0.36 -9.55 -6.21
C TRP A 69 0.57 -8.68 -7.43
N ILE A 70 -0.53 -8.42 -8.13
CA ILE A 70 -0.58 -7.64 -9.35
C ILE A 70 -1.59 -6.51 -9.15
N VAL A 71 -1.32 -5.36 -9.77
CA VAL A 71 -2.31 -4.31 -9.96
C VAL A 71 -2.69 -4.24 -11.43
N ASP A 72 -3.98 -4.29 -11.72
CA ASP A 72 -4.53 -3.96 -13.02
C ASP A 72 -4.48 -2.44 -13.23
N TRP A 73 -3.56 -2.01 -14.08
CA TRP A 73 -3.37 -0.64 -14.56
C TRP A 73 -3.91 -0.43 -15.97
N GLU A 74 -4.75 -1.32 -16.49
CA GLU A 74 -5.45 -1.10 -17.74
C GLU A 74 -6.14 0.28 -17.71
N THR A 75 -5.95 1.01 -18.80
CA THR A 75 -6.44 2.38 -18.94
C THR A 75 -7.65 2.36 -19.88
N PRO A 76 -8.89 2.39 -19.35
CA PRO A 76 -10.09 2.29 -20.19
C PRO A 76 -10.27 3.53 -21.08
N GLN A 77 -9.56 4.62 -20.76
CA GLN A 77 -9.60 5.89 -21.46
C GLN A 77 -8.17 6.38 -21.73
N ALA A 78 -8.01 7.13 -22.83
CA ALA A 78 -6.73 7.76 -23.14
C ALA A 78 -6.32 8.79 -22.07
N ALA A 79 -5.02 8.98 -21.89
CA ALA A 79 -4.48 10.00 -21.01
C ALA A 79 -5.02 11.40 -21.35
N VAL A 80 -5.35 12.17 -20.33
CA VAL A 80 -5.80 13.55 -20.45
C VAL A 80 -4.58 14.46 -20.31
N VAL A 81 -4.26 15.17 -21.39
CA VAL A 81 -3.12 16.09 -21.44
C VAL A 81 -3.62 17.51 -21.65
N THR A 82 -3.24 18.41 -20.74
CA THR A 82 -3.52 19.84 -20.84
C THR A 82 -2.22 20.63 -20.89
N ASP A 83 -2.30 21.95 -20.91
CA ASP A 83 -1.14 22.84 -20.77
C ASP A 83 -0.54 22.83 -19.36
N THR A 84 -1.26 22.30 -18.37
CA THR A 84 -0.89 22.34 -16.95
C THR A 84 -0.89 21.00 -16.24
N SER A 85 -1.40 19.93 -16.88
CA SER A 85 -1.49 18.60 -16.27
C SER A 85 -1.36 17.47 -17.29
N PHE A 86 -0.88 16.34 -16.78
CA PHE A 86 -0.90 15.04 -17.45
C PHE A 86 -1.56 14.06 -16.48
N ALA A 87 -2.66 13.45 -16.87
CA ALA A 87 -3.44 12.57 -16.01
C ALA A 87 -3.83 11.28 -16.72
N ILE A 88 -3.79 10.17 -15.98
CA ILE A 88 -4.16 8.84 -16.45
C ILE A 88 -5.15 8.25 -15.45
N GLY A 89 -6.22 7.66 -15.97
CA GLY A 89 -7.17 6.86 -15.20
C GLY A 89 -6.90 5.40 -15.50
N CYS A 90 -6.79 4.59 -14.45
CA CYS A 90 -6.62 3.15 -14.55
C CYS A 90 -7.70 2.43 -13.75
N LYS A 91 -7.87 1.13 -14.01
CA LYS A 91 -8.80 0.28 -13.25
C LYS A 91 -8.40 0.19 -11.77
N GLY A 92 -7.11 0.03 -11.50
CA GLY A 92 -6.53 0.10 -10.16
C GLY A 92 -6.98 -1.02 -9.22
N LEU A 93 -7.27 -2.22 -9.75
CA LEU A 93 -7.60 -3.38 -8.93
C LEU A 93 -6.33 -4.14 -8.55
N MET A 94 -6.12 -4.33 -7.24
CA MET A 94 -4.99 -5.09 -6.72
C MET A 94 -5.46 -6.48 -6.29
N PHE A 95 -4.84 -7.53 -6.81
CA PHE A 95 -5.22 -8.90 -6.51
C PHE A 95 -4.03 -9.86 -6.59
N ASP A 96 -4.17 -11.02 -5.95
CA ASP A 96 -3.25 -12.13 -6.10
C ASP A 96 -3.54 -12.91 -7.38
N LYS A 97 -2.54 -13.01 -8.25
CA LYS A 97 -2.60 -13.67 -9.56
C LYS A 97 -3.04 -15.14 -9.51
N ARG A 98 -2.95 -15.80 -8.35
CA ARG A 98 -3.34 -17.22 -8.18
C ARG A 98 -4.84 -17.42 -8.14
N ILE A 99 -5.57 -16.43 -7.63
CA ILE A 99 -7.04 -16.43 -7.61
C ILE A 99 -7.63 -15.66 -8.79
N GLY A 100 -6.82 -14.77 -9.38
CA GLY A 100 -7.24 -13.92 -10.49
C GLY A 100 -7.91 -12.64 -10.00
N GLU A 101 -8.37 -11.86 -10.96
CA GLU A 101 -9.04 -10.60 -10.68
C GLU A 101 -10.51 -10.83 -10.36
N GLU A 102 -10.99 -10.23 -9.26
CA GLU A 102 -12.40 -10.21 -8.91
C GLU A 102 -12.89 -8.76 -8.79
N GLU A 103 -14.04 -8.50 -9.41
CA GLU A 103 -14.72 -7.22 -9.37
C GLU A 103 -15.48 -7.05 -8.04
N PRO A 104 -15.16 -6.02 -7.24
CA PRO A 104 -15.92 -5.68 -6.05
C PRO A 104 -17.41 -5.44 -6.33
N ALA A 105 -18.26 -5.77 -5.35
CA ALA A 105 -19.70 -5.54 -5.45
C ALA A 105 -20.11 -4.06 -5.33
N ILE A 106 -19.21 -3.20 -4.85
CA ILE A 106 -19.45 -1.77 -4.72
C ILE A 106 -19.30 -1.06 -6.06
N ALA A 107 -20.00 0.05 -6.25
CA ALA A 107 -19.95 0.81 -7.50
C ALA A 107 -18.61 1.53 -7.65
N ILE A 108 -18.13 1.65 -8.89
CA ILE A 108 -16.98 2.48 -9.23
C ILE A 108 -17.41 3.96 -9.07
N PRO A 109 -16.75 4.74 -8.21
CA PRO A 109 -17.08 6.15 -8.03
C PRO A 109 -16.53 7.00 -9.16
N ASP A 110 -17.20 8.12 -9.43
CA ASP A 110 -16.67 9.15 -10.33
C ASP A 110 -15.54 9.90 -9.62
N MET A 111 -14.33 9.78 -10.16
CA MET A 111 -13.14 10.46 -9.64
C MET A 111 -12.60 11.50 -10.63
N PRO A 112 -12.08 12.64 -10.17
CA PRO A 112 -11.40 13.58 -11.04
C PRO A 112 -10.05 13.01 -11.51
N TYR A 113 -9.64 13.36 -12.72
CA TYR A 113 -8.29 13.08 -13.21
C TYR A 113 -7.25 14.05 -12.63
N TYR A 114 -7.67 15.28 -12.31
CA TYR A 114 -6.83 16.34 -11.77
C TYR A 114 -7.71 17.40 -11.09
N ASP A 115 -7.25 17.94 -9.97
CA ASP A 115 -7.88 19.06 -9.28
C ASP A 115 -6.94 20.26 -9.20
N SER A 116 -7.26 21.30 -9.97
CA SER A 116 -6.48 22.55 -10.02
C SER A 116 -6.57 23.39 -8.74
N THR A 117 -7.51 23.08 -7.84
CA THR A 117 -7.66 23.77 -6.55
C THR A 117 -6.65 23.27 -5.52
N LYS A 118 -6.06 22.09 -5.76
CA LYS A 118 -5.04 21.48 -4.91
C LYS A 118 -3.65 21.99 -5.30
N SER A 119 -2.82 22.27 -4.30
CA SER A 119 -1.46 22.79 -4.50
C SER A 119 -0.47 21.72 -4.95
N GLU A 120 -0.74 20.47 -4.59
CA GLU A 120 0.14 19.34 -4.77
C GLU A 120 0.30 19.03 -6.27
N LYS A 121 1.54 18.73 -6.69
CA LYS A 121 1.86 18.50 -8.11
C LYS A 121 1.69 17.04 -8.51
N TYR A 122 1.88 16.13 -7.56
CA TYR A 122 1.48 14.75 -7.69
C TYR A 122 0.13 14.57 -7.00
N GLN A 123 -0.85 14.02 -7.72
CA GLN A 123 -2.20 13.76 -7.23
C GLN A 123 -2.58 12.33 -7.61
N ALA A 124 -2.95 11.54 -6.62
CA ALA A 124 -3.50 10.20 -6.81
C ALA A 124 -4.87 10.12 -6.16
N TYR A 125 -5.79 9.41 -6.81
CA TYR A 125 -7.15 9.19 -6.34
C TYR A 125 -7.35 7.68 -6.25
N VAL A 126 -7.67 7.18 -5.06
CA VAL A 126 -7.86 5.75 -4.81
C VAL A 126 -9.31 5.53 -4.37
N SER A 127 -10.05 4.81 -5.19
CA SER A 127 -11.47 4.53 -4.94
C SER A 127 -11.67 3.54 -3.81
N ALA A 128 -12.81 3.63 -3.13
CA ALA A 128 -13.28 2.59 -2.22
C ALA A 128 -13.36 1.23 -2.93
N TYR A 129 -13.76 1.24 -4.21
CA TYR A 129 -13.78 0.08 -5.10
C TYR A 129 -12.41 -0.62 -5.16
N SER A 130 -11.33 0.11 -5.43
CA SER A 130 -9.97 -0.44 -5.43
C SER A 130 -9.54 -0.99 -4.07
N ILE A 131 -9.93 -0.31 -2.98
CA ILE A 131 -9.62 -0.73 -1.61
C ILE A 131 -10.34 -2.05 -1.26
N ASP A 132 -11.61 -2.17 -1.64
CA ASP A 132 -12.42 -3.37 -1.38
C ASP A 132 -11.87 -4.58 -2.14
N GLY A 133 -11.51 -4.40 -3.42
CA GLY A 133 -10.87 -5.45 -4.23
C GLY A 133 -9.57 -5.97 -3.62
N PHE A 134 -8.72 -5.06 -3.14
CA PHE A 134 -7.49 -5.41 -2.43
C PHE A 134 -7.74 -6.27 -1.20
N PHE A 135 -8.65 -5.84 -0.31
CA PHE A 135 -8.90 -6.54 0.94
C PHE A 135 -9.62 -7.87 0.76
N ASN A 136 -10.50 -7.99 -0.24
CA ASN A 136 -11.12 -9.26 -0.61
C ASN A 136 -10.03 -10.28 -1.01
N SER A 137 -9.16 -9.91 -1.94
CA SER A 137 -8.05 -10.76 -2.37
C SER A 137 -7.08 -11.10 -1.22
N LEU A 138 -6.82 -10.14 -0.32
CA LEU A 138 -5.92 -10.33 0.82
C LEU A 138 -6.45 -11.38 1.79
N ILE A 139 -7.74 -11.34 2.11
CA ILE A 139 -8.35 -12.31 3.02
C ILE A 139 -8.40 -13.70 2.40
N GLU A 140 -8.74 -13.81 1.12
CA GLU A 140 -8.85 -15.11 0.46
C GLU A 140 -7.51 -15.86 0.44
N VAL A 141 -6.41 -15.12 0.23
CA VAL A 141 -5.11 -15.74 -0.05
C VAL A 141 -4.17 -15.77 1.16
N VAL A 142 -4.09 -14.65 1.89
CA VAL A 142 -3.20 -14.54 3.06
C VAL A 142 -3.98 -14.84 4.34
N GLY A 143 -5.22 -14.36 4.40
CA GLY A 143 -6.02 -14.33 5.62
C GLY A 143 -5.47 -13.31 6.62
N ILE A 144 -6.35 -12.82 7.50
CA ILE A 144 -5.96 -11.88 8.56
C ILE A 144 -6.29 -12.54 9.89
N HIS A 145 -5.31 -13.21 10.49
CA HIS A 145 -5.47 -13.94 11.73
C HIS A 145 -4.21 -13.86 12.59
N GLY A 146 -4.35 -14.07 13.89
CA GLY A 146 -3.23 -14.00 14.81
C GLY A 146 -3.61 -14.27 16.25
N TRP A 147 -2.60 -14.13 17.11
CA TRP A 147 -2.73 -14.26 18.55
C TRP A 147 -2.40 -12.94 19.24
N VAL A 148 -3.24 -12.55 20.19
CA VAL A 148 -2.93 -11.52 21.17
C VAL A 148 -2.68 -12.23 22.49
N ASN A 149 -1.41 -12.45 22.79
CA ASN A 149 -1.01 -13.12 24.02
C ASN A 149 -1.11 -12.16 25.20
N SER A 150 -1.45 -12.70 26.36
CA SER A 150 -1.50 -11.99 27.64
C SER A 150 -0.21 -11.28 28.01
N THR A 151 0.93 -11.83 27.59
CA THR A 151 2.27 -11.25 27.79
C THR A 151 2.58 -10.08 26.85
N SER A 152 1.82 -9.92 25.76
CA SER A 152 2.04 -8.86 24.76
C SER A 152 1.36 -7.54 25.12
N VAL A 153 0.48 -7.53 26.11
CA VAL A 153 -0.20 -6.30 26.54
C VAL A 153 0.71 -5.49 27.46
N PRO A 154 1.08 -4.24 27.10
CA PRO A 154 1.95 -3.43 27.95
C PRO A 154 1.33 -3.17 29.32
N ALA A 155 2.15 -3.16 30.37
CA ALA A 155 1.70 -2.88 31.74
C ALA A 155 1.10 -1.45 31.92
N SER A 156 1.36 -0.55 30.98
CA SER A 156 0.76 0.79 30.93
C SER A 156 -0.72 0.77 30.53
N ILE A 157 -1.23 -0.33 29.96
CA ILE A 157 -2.62 -0.48 29.57
C ILE A 157 -3.43 -0.95 30.79
N PRO A 158 -4.51 -0.24 31.18
CA PRO A 158 -5.32 -0.59 32.36
C PRO A 158 -6.03 -1.94 32.29
N VAL A 159 -6.09 -2.52 31.08
CA VAL A 159 -6.79 -3.77 30.75
C VAL A 159 -5.72 -4.81 30.46
N GLN A 160 -5.65 -5.86 31.27
CA GLN A 160 -4.70 -6.98 31.09
C GLN A 160 -5.48 -8.20 30.57
N LEU A 161 -4.89 -9.05 29.73
CA LEU A 161 -5.60 -10.26 29.29
C LEU A 161 -5.44 -11.37 30.32
N ASN A 162 -6.30 -11.32 31.33
CA ASN A 162 -6.43 -12.32 32.37
C ASN A 162 -7.90 -12.53 32.73
N THR A 163 -8.20 -13.60 33.45
CA THR A 163 -9.57 -13.95 33.83
C THR A 163 -10.29 -12.86 34.62
N ASP A 164 -9.58 -12.00 35.35
CA ASP A 164 -10.19 -10.89 36.09
C ASP A 164 -10.77 -9.82 35.18
N THR A 165 -10.01 -9.46 34.14
CA THR A 165 -10.41 -8.44 33.18
C THR A 165 -11.37 -9.02 32.14
N VAL A 166 -11.09 -10.24 31.67
CA VAL A 166 -11.91 -10.93 30.67
C VAL A 166 -13.29 -11.29 31.23
N ASP A 167 -13.46 -11.49 32.54
CA ASP A 167 -14.79 -11.72 33.16
C ASP A 167 -15.77 -10.53 32.96
N LEU A 168 -15.24 -9.33 32.74
CA LEU A 168 -16.07 -8.18 32.35
C LEU A 168 -16.73 -8.40 30.98
N LEU A 169 -16.04 -9.10 30.07
CA LEU A 169 -16.50 -9.46 28.73
C LEU A 169 -17.29 -10.76 28.74
N LEU A 170 -16.75 -11.78 29.39
CA LEU A 170 -17.21 -13.17 29.43
C LEU A 170 -17.52 -13.59 30.88
N PRO A 171 -18.69 -13.22 31.42
CA PRO A 171 -19.03 -13.49 32.81
C PRO A 171 -18.99 -14.98 33.15
N GLY A 172 -18.35 -15.32 34.25
CA GLY A 172 -18.24 -16.68 34.75
C GLY A 172 -16.85 -17.29 34.55
N ILE A 173 -16.03 -16.74 33.66
CA ILE A 173 -14.68 -17.25 33.38
C ILE A 173 -13.82 -17.21 34.65
N LYS A 174 -13.86 -16.10 35.41
CA LYS A 174 -13.12 -15.97 36.68
C LYS A 174 -13.56 -16.99 37.72
N LYS A 175 -14.86 -17.27 37.78
CA LYS A 175 -15.41 -18.23 38.75
C LYS A 175 -14.98 -19.66 38.42
N HIS A 176 -14.86 -19.99 37.14
CA HIS A 176 -14.49 -21.32 36.67
C HIS A 176 -12.97 -21.56 36.78
N TYR A 177 -12.17 -20.63 36.26
CA TYR A 177 -10.72 -20.78 36.12
C TYR A 177 -9.91 -20.21 37.29
N GLY A 178 -10.50 -19.35 38.11
CA GLY A 178 -9.80 -18.62 39.16
C GLY A 178 -9.45 -17.18 38.76
N SER A 179 -8.97 -16.39 39.73
CA SER A 179 -8.60 -14.98 39.57
C SER A 179 -7.21 -14.84 38.95
N GLY A 180 -7.03 -13.90 38.03
CA GLY A 180 -5.71 -13.50 37.53
C GLY A 180 -5.01 -14.51 36.62
N VAL A 181 -5.72 -15.54 36.13
CA VAL A 181 -5.16 -16.55 35.22
C VAL A 181 -4.98 -15.92 33.83
N PRO A 182 -3.84 -16.09 33.15
CA PRO A 182 -3.61 -15.54 31.82
C PRO A 182 -4.64 -16.03 30.79
N VAL A 183 -5.03 -15.14 29.89
CA VAL A 183 -5.93 -15.45 28.78
C VAL A 183 -5.32 -14.93 27.49
N ASP A 184 -5.13 -15.81 26.51
CA ASP A 184 -4.69 -15.46 25.17
C ASP A 184 -5.91 -15.44 24.25
N VAL A 185 -5.90 -14.51 23.29
CA VAL A 185 -7.01 -14.34 22.35
C VAL A 185 -6.51 -14.61 20.94
N ARG A 186 -7.05 -15.63 20.29
CA ARG A 186 -6.86 -15.83 18.86
C ARG A 186 -7.96 -15.10 18.12
N PHE A 187 -7.59 -14.37 17.07
CA PHE A 187 -8.54 -13.72 16.18
C PHE A 187 -8.36 -14.21 14.75
N ASN A 188 -9.46 -14.22 14.00
CA ASN A 188 -9.46 -14.51 12.57
C ASN A 188 -10.54 -13.67 11.89
N VAL A 189 -10.14 -12.78 10.99
CA VAL A 189 -11.05 -11.98 10.17
C VAL A 189 -11.53 -12.87 9.02
N THR A 190 -12.83 -13.16 9.01
CA THR A 190 -13.44 -14.06 8.02
C THR A 190 -14.10 -13.30 6.87
N SER A 191 -14.37 -12.00 7.05
CA SER A 191 -14.80 -11.11 5.97
C SER A 191 -14.33 -9.69 6.24
N LEU A 192 -14.04 -8.94 5.19
CA LEU A 192 -13.69 -7.53 5.23
C LEU A 192 -14.08 -6.92 3.89
N GLY A 193 -14.87 -5.85 3.91
CA GLY A 193 -15.34 -5.21 2.69
C GLY A 193 -16.43 -4.19 2.95
N ASN A 194 -17.15 -3.83 1.89
CA ASN A 194 -18.11 -2.72 1.87
C ASN A 194 -17.45 -1.40 2.31
N PHE A 195 -16.26 -1.14 1.77
CA PHE A 195 -15.54 0.08 2.11
C PHE A 195 -16.27 1.30 1.57
N GLN A 196 -16.28 2.36 2.38
CA GLN A 196 -16.84 3.67 2.03
C GLN A 196 -15.93 4.76 2.56
N VAL A 197 -15.89 5.87 1.85
CA VAL A 197 -15.18 7.08 2.26
C VAL A 197 -16.20 8.19 2.41
N SER A 198 -16.13 8.96 3.49
CA SER A 198 -17.06 10.05 3.76
C SER A 198 -16.31 11.37 3.82
N GLU A 199 -16.61 12.28 2.90
CA GLU A 199 -16.02 13.63 2.89
C GLU A 199 -16.43 14.41 4.13
N ALA A 200 -17.72 14.37 4.46
CA ALA A 200 -18.29 15.17 5.55
C ALA A 200 -17.72 14.81 6.94
N ASN A 201 -17.29 13.57 7.13
CA ASN A 201 -16.75 13.09 8.40
C ASN A 201 -15.22 12.91 8.38
N GLU A 202 -14.58 13.11 7.22
CA GLU A 202 -13.15 12.87 6.99
C GLU A 202 -12.70 11.48 7.47
N GLU A 203 -13.48 10.45 7.15
CA GLU A 203 -13.22 9.08 7.62
C GLU A 203 -13.52 8.03 6.55
N MET A 204 -12.90 6.87 6.72
CA MET A 204 -13.22 5.64 6.01
C MET A 204 -14.01 4.70 6.91
N SER A 205 -14.87 3.89 6.33
CA SER A 205 -15.61 2.85 7.04
C SER A 205 -15.67 1.56 6.24
N GLY A 206 -15.91 0.46 6.94
CA GLY A 206 -16.17 -0.83 6.33
C GLY A 206 -16.89 -1.76 7.30
N THR A 207 -17.16 -2.96 6.81
CA THR A 207 -17.78 -4.04 7.59
C THR A 207 -16.84 -5.23 7.65
N THR A 208 -16.80 -5.89 8.80
CA THR A 208 -15.95 -7.08 8.99
C THR A 208 -16.62 -8.11 9.89
N THR A 209 -16.27 -9.38 9.69
CA THR A 209 -16.64 -10.48 10.60
C THR A 209 -15.37 -11.04 11.23
N LEU A 210 -15.42 -11.26 12.54
CA LEU A 210 -14.28 -11.70 13.34
C LEU A 210 -14.66 -12.95 14.14
N ALA A 211 -13.92 -14.05 13.93
CA ALA A 211 -13.91 -15.16 14.85
C ALA A 211 -12.90 -14.90 15.98
N LEU A 212 -13.30 -15.14 17.23
CA LEU A 212 -12.51 -14.95 18.43
C LEU A 212 -12.53 -16.23 19.28
N GLU A 213 -11.34 -16.74 19.59
CA GLU A 213 -11.16 -17.85 20.51
C GLU A 213 -10.41 -17.34 21.75
N PHE A 214 -10.96 -17.62 22.93
CA PHE A 214 -10.35 -17.27 24.22
C PHE A 214 -9.73 -18.51 24.84
N TRP A 215 -8.41 -18.50 25.02
CA TRP A 215 -7.63 -19.62 25.53
C TRP A 215 -7.07 -19.26 26.90
N VAL A 216 -7.38 -20.06 27.91
CA VAL A 216 -6.92 -19.84 29.29
C VAL A 216 -5.71 -20.73 29.57
N GLU A 217 -4.74 -20.22 30.33
CA GLU A 217 -3.54 -20.95 30.74
C GLU A 217 -3.53 -21.23 32.26
N PRO A 218 -4.24 -22.27 32.75
CA PRO A 218 -4.28 -22.55 34.18
C PRO A 218 -2.92 -23.07 34.68
N GLU A 219 -2.55 -22.70 35.91
CA GLU A 219 -1.30 -23.14 36.52
C GLU A 219 -1.26 -24.67 36.67
N GLY A 220 -0.26 -25.32 36.06
CA GLY A 220 -0.07 -26.77 36.17
C GLY A 220 -1.04 -27.62 35.34
N ALA A 221 -1.82 -27.01 34.44
CA ALA A 221 -2.69 -27.70 33.49
C ALA A 221 -2.32 -27.35 32.04
N ALA A 222 -2.93 -28.06 31.08
CA ALA A 222 -2.82 -27.70 29.68
C ALA A 222 -3.69 -26.47 29.38
N THR A 223 -3.24 -25.61 28.48
CA THR A 223 -4.04 -24.52 27.93
C THR A 223 -5.34 -25.08 27.34
N GLU A 224 -6.47 -24.45 27.65
CA GLU A 224 -7.78 -24.88 27.17
C GLU A 224 -8.60 -23.71 26.63
N MET A 225 -9.37 -23.97 25.57
CA MET A 225 -10.27 -22.98 24.99
C MET A 225 -11.49 -22.81 25.89
N ALA A 226 -11.67 -21.61 26.40
CA ALA A 226 -12.74 -21.27 27.31
C ALA A 226 -14.01 -20.83 26.56
N ALA A 227 -13.85 -20.07 25.46
CA ALA A 227 -14.97 -19.61 24.65
C ALA A 227 -14.57 -19.45 23.18
N ASP A 228 -15.52 -19.70 22.29
CA ASP A 228 -15.43 -19.50 20.84
C ASP A 228 -16.62 -18.66 20.39
N LEU A 229 -16.31 -17.49 19.82
CA LEU A 229 -17.29 -16.48 19.43
C LEU A 229 -17.10 -16.09 17.98
N THR A 230 -18.20 -15.82 17.28
CA THR A 230 -18.19 -15.08 16.01
C THR A 230 -18.87 -13.74 16.21
N LEU A 231 -18.17 -12.66 15.87
CA LEU A 231 -18.69 -11.30 15.86
C LEU A 231 -19.01 -10.95 14.40
N ASN A 232 -20.29 -10.89 14.05
CA ASN A 232 -20.70 -10.60 12.68
C ASN A 232 -21.05 -9.13 12.51
N ASP A 233 -20.85 -8.65 11.27
CA ASP A 233 -21.26 -7.32 10.82
C ASP A 233 -20.73 -6.22 11.76
N ILE A 234 -19.42 -6.26 12.01
CA ILE A 234 -18.73 -5.22 12.78
C ILE A 234 -18.54 -4.02 11.86
N ASP A 235 -19.27 -2.95 12.16
CA ASP A 235 -19.02 -1.65 11.57
C ASP A 235 -17.75 -1.06 12.19
N PHE A 236 -16.75 -0.81 11.36
CA PHE A 236 -15.54 -0.11 11.79
C PHE A 236 -15.37 1.20 11.02
N LYS A 237 -14.82 2.19 11.71
CA LYS A 237 -14.47 3.49 11.13
C LYS A 237 -13.05 3.83 11.49
N PHE A 238 -12.33 4.44 10.56
CA PHE A 238 -10.92 4.78 10.76
C PHE A 238 -10.52 5.99 9.93
N THR A 239 -9.48 6.66 10.39
CA THR A 239 -8.83 7.78 9.71
C THR A 239 -7.38 7.41 9.41
N ALA A 240 -6.84 7.91 8.30
CA ALA A 240 -5.42 7.91 8.04
C ALA A 240 -4.73 9.01 8.87
N LEU A 241 -3.64 8.65 9.55
CA LEU A 241 -2.70 9.58 10.17
C LEU A 241 -1.45 9.63 9.31
N VAL A 242 -1.06 10.83 8.89
CA VAL A 242 0.12 11.03 8.04
C VAL A 242 1.26 11.60 8.88
N ASN A 243 2.43 10.97 8.79
CA ASN A 243 3.67 11.47 9.36
C ASN A 243 4.77 11.37 8.29
N ASN A 244 5.13 12.49 7.66
CA ASN A 244 5.93 12.50 6.43
C ASN A 244 5.29 11.62 5.34
N MET A 245 5.98 10.56 4.91
CA MET A 245 5.51 9.60 3.91
C MET A 245 4.94 8.32 4.53
N ASP A 246 4.85 8.26 5.86
CA ASP A 246 4.28 7.14 6.58
C ASP A 246 2.80 7.39 6.87
N VAL A 247 1.97 6.38 6.55
CA VAL A 247 0.54 6.41 6.83
C VAL A 247 0.23 5.37 7.90
N SER A 248 -0.37 5.79 9.01
CA SER A 248 -0.92 4.90 10.02
C SER A 248 -2.45 4.94 10.03
N LEU A 249 -3.08 3.87 10.47
CA LEU A 249 -4.53 3.80 10.62
C LEU A 249 -4.93 4.08 12.06
N ASN A 250 -5.94 4.92 12.25
CA ASN A 250 -6.50 5.24 13.55
C ASN A 250 -7.99 4.90 13.57
N ILE A 251 -8.35 3.82 14.27
CA ILE A 251 -9.72 3.38 14.40
C ILE A 251 -10.47 4.35 15.33
N THR A 252 -11.56 4.93 14.82
CA THR A 252 -12.41 5.89 15.53
C THR A 252 -13.67 5.23 16.10
N LYS A 253 -14.13 4.13 15.47
CA LYS A 253 -15.32 3.40 15.90
C LYS A 253 -15.19 1.91 15.60
N LEU A 254 -15.68 1.09 16.52
CA LEU A 254 -15.97 -0.33 16.33
C LEU A 254 -17.34 -0.60 16.95
N ASN A 255 -18.25 -1.18 16.17
CA ASN A 255 -19.59 -1.52 16.63
C ASN A 255 -20.04 -2.85 16.03
N ILE A 256 -20.17 -3.86 16.88
CA ILE A 256 -20.65 -5.19 16.53
C ILE A 256 -22.17 -5.15 16.42
N ASP A 257 -22.73 -5.74 15.36
CA ASP A 257 -24.17 -5.96 15.28
C ASP A 257 -24.63 -7.29 15.87
N THR A 258 -24.04 -8.42 15.50
CA THR A 258 -24.48 -9.72 16.04
C THR A 258 -23.32 -10.55 16.58
N ILE A 259 -23.64 -11.42 17.54
CA ILE A 259 -22.66 -12.30 18.18
C ILE A 259 -23.24 -13.71 18.26
N ASP A 260 -22.51 -14.65 17.68
CA ASP A 260 -22.77 -16.06 17.82
C ASP A 260 -21.80 -16.66 18.83
N VAL A 261 -22.35 -17.33 19.85
CA VAL A 261 -21.57 -18.12 20.79
C VAL A 261 -21.52 -19.54 20.26
N ILE A 262 -20.38 -19.93 19.71
CA ILE A 262 -20.18 -21.26 19.13
C ILE A 262 -20.00 -22.29 20.25
N SER A 263 -19.16 -21.97 21.23
CA SER A 263 -18.98 -22.80 22.43
C SER A 263 -18.51 -22.00 23.64
N ASP A 264 -18.82 -22.50 24.83
CA ASP A 264 -18.30 -22.01 26.11
C ASP A 264 -18.12 -23.20 27.08
N THR A 265 -17.11 -23.13 27.96
CA THR A 265 -16.83 -24.16 28.97
C THR A 265 -17.32 -23.78 30.37
N PHE A 266 -17.55 -22.49 30.61
CA PHE A 266 -17.78 -21.91 31.93
C PHE A 266 -19.20 -21.39 32.16
N GLY A 267 -20.12 -21.63 31.22
CA GLY A 267 -21.57 -21.44 31.37
C GLY A 267 -22.18 -20.59 30.26
N ARG A 268 -23.48 -20.80 30.03
CA ARG A 268 -24.22 -20.26 28.87
C ARG A 268 -24.07 -18.73 28.76
N LEU A 269 -23.24 -18.31 27.80
CA LEU A 269 -23.09 -16.91 27.45
C LEU A 269 -24.34 -16.42 26.70
N SER A 270 -24.80 -15.22 27.02
CA SER A 270 -25.93 -14.58 26.32
C SER A 270 -25.39 -13.63 25.24
N SER A 271 -25.67 -13.92 23.97
CA SER A 271 -25.26 -13.07 22.84
C SER A 271 -25.68 -11.60 23.00
N ALA A 272 -26.88 -11.34 23.52
CA ALA A 272 -27.37 -9.97 23.74
C ALA A 272 -26.56 -9.23 24.83
N ALA A 273 -26.23 -9.91 25.93
CA ALA A 273 -25.39 -9.34 26.97
C ALA A 273 -23.94 -9.16 26.49
N LEU A 274 -23.42 -10.12 25.72
CA LEU A 274 -22.10 -10.04 25.11
C LEU A 274 -21.99 -8.86 24.14
N LYS A 275 -22.99 -8.62 23.28
CA LYS A 275 -23.00 -7.48 22.34
C LYS A 275 -22.78 -6.16 23.07
N LEU A 276 -23.56 -5.92 24.13
CA LEU A 276 -23.44 -4.70 24.92
C LEU A 276 -22.09 -4.58 25.62
N LYS A 277 -21.58 -5.68 26.18
CA LYS A 277 -20.28 -5.72 26.88
C LYS A 277 -19.12 -5.50 25.92
N LEU A 278 -19.10 -6.19 24.78
CA LEU A 278 -18.03 -6.09 23.79
C LEU A 278 -18.02 -4.74 23.08
N ASN A 279 -19.17 -4.15 22.75
CA ASN A 279 -19.20 -2.79 22.21
C ASN A 279 -18.65 -1.75 23.21
N ASN A 280 -18.97 -1.88 24.50
CA ASN A 280 -18.38 -1.03 25.54
C ASN A 280 -16.88 -1.30 25.70
N ALA A 281 -16.45 -2.55 25.61
CA ALA A 281 -15.05 -2.94 25.73
C ALA A 281 -14.21 -2.43 24.56
N PHE A 282 -14.69 -2.57 23.33
CA PHE A 282 -14.03 -2.00 22.16
C PHE A 282 -13.90 -0.49 22.31
N ARG A 283 -14.94 0.22 22.77
CA ARG A 283 -14.84 1.66 23.04
C ARG A 283 -13.73 2.03 24.03
N LEU A 284 -13.51 1.20 25.06
CA LEU A 284 -12.42 1.39 26.03
C LEU A 284 -11.06 0.93 25.49
N GLY A 285 -11.05 -0.07 24.59
CA GLY A 285 -9.87 -0.67 23.99
C GLY A 285 -9.34 0.03 22.75
N LEU A 286 -10.11 0.93 22.12
CA LEU A 286 -9.68 1.71 20.94
C LEU A 286 -8.26 2.31 21.07
N PRO A 287 -7.86 2.93 22.19
CA PRO A 287 -6.51 3.47 22.33
C PRO A 287 -5.42 2.40 22.19
N PHE A 288 -5.66 1.17 22.66
CA PHE A 288 -4.71 0.07 22.54
C PHE A 288 -4.55 -0.37 21.08
N PHE A 289 -5.67 -0.56 20.35
CA PHE A 289 -5.62 -0.90 18.93
C PHE A 289 -4.88 0.17 18.12
N ASN A 290 -5.12 1.44 18.42
CA ASN A 290 -4.45 2.54 17.72
C ASN A 290 -2.96 2.62 18.05
N ILE A 291 -2.52 2.28 19.27
CA ILE A 291 -1.08 2.14 19.56
C ILE A 291 -0.46 1.03 18.72
N LEU A 292 -1.13 -0.12 18.60
CA LEU A 292 -0.63 -1.26 17.83
C LEU A 292 -0.54 -0.95 16.32
N LEU A 293 -1.58 -0.33 15.76
CA LEU A 293 -1.62 0.09 14.36
C LEU A 293 -0.60 1.19 14.07
N ASN A 294 -0.48 2.19 14.94
CA ASN A 294 0.51 3.27 14.78
C ASN A 294 1.96 2.81 14.96
N SER A 295 2.19 1.65 15.57
CA SER A 295 3.52 1.05 15.67
C SER A 295 3.96 0.38 14.35
N ASN A 296 3.04 0.18 13.41
CA ASN A 296 3.30 -0.44 12.11
C ASN A 296 2.79 0.49 10.99
N PRO A 297 3.42 1.68 10.82
CA PRO A 297 3.07 2.56 9.72
C PRO A 297 3.29 1.88 8.36
N ILE A 298 2.44 2.22 7.40
CA ILE A 298 2.56 1.83 6.01
C ILE A 298 3.40 2.89 5.31
N PRO A 299 4.63 2.58 4.87
CA PRO A 299 5.46 3.54 4.16
C PRO A 299 4.92 3.74 2.74
N VAL A 300 4.58 4.97 2.37
CA VAL A 300 4.30 5.35 0.98
C VAL A 300 5.65 5.54 0.29
N PRO A 301 5.89 4.87 -0.87
CA PRO A 301 7.14 5.03 -1.60
C PRO A 301 7.43 6.50 -1.90
N SER A 302 8.53 7.02 -1.35
CA SER A 302 8.96 8.40 -1.62
C SER A 302 9.78 8.51 -2.90
N ASN A 303 10.46 7.44 -3.30
CA ASN A 303 11.30 7.44 -4.49
C ASN A 303 10.59 6.81 -5.68
N ILE A 304 10.29 7.59 -6.71
CA ILE A 304 9.66 7.12 -7.94
C ILE A 304 10.74 6.93 -9.00
N LEU A 305 11.08 5.66 -9.25
CA LEU A 305 12.01 5.21 -10.29
C LEU A 305 13.42 5.83 -10.24
N GLY A 306 13.84 6.38 -9.09
CA GLY A 306 15.10 7.12 -8.97
C GLY A 306 15.11 8.51 -9.59
N ILE A 307 13.97 8.95 -10.13
CA ILE A 307 13.84 10.20 -10.90
C ILE A 307 13.18 11.29 -10.06
N PHE A 308 12.24 10.93 -9.20
CA PHE A 308 11.55 11.86 -8.30
C PHE A 308 11.62 11.39 -6.86
N GLU A 309 11.81 12.34 -5.95
CA GLU A 309 11.57 12.17 -4.53
C GLU A 309 10.26 12.87 -4.17
N LEU A 310 9.33 12.18 -3.51
CA LEU A 310 8.07 12.71 -3.03
C LEU A 310 8.22 13.16 -1.57
N SER A 311 7.71 14.34 -1.26
CA SER A 311 7.59 14.87 0.09
C SER A 311 6.19 15.41 0.35
N ASP A 312 5.93 15.76 1.61
CA ASP A 312 4.72 16.49 2.02
C ASP A 312 3.42 15.77 1.61
N LEU A 313 3.33 14.47 1.93
CA LEU A 313 2.12 13.69 1.70
C LEU A 313 0.93 14.33 2.43
N THR A 314 -0.16 14.46 1.70
CA THR A 314 -1.46 14.92 2.20
C THR A 314 -2.50 13.88 1.83
N ILE A 315 -3.44 13.63 2.73
CA ILE A 315 -4.59 12.75 2.48
C ILE A 315 -5.85 13.59 2.62
N GLY A 316 -6.72 13.50 1.62
CA GLY A 316 -8.07 14.08 1.61
C GLY A 316 -9.13 13.00 1.48
N TYR A 317 -10.31 13.28 2.01
CA TYR A 317 -11.45 12.38 1.95
C TYR A 317 -12.50 12.98 1.03
N HIS A 318 -13.00 12.15 0.12
CA HIS A 318 -14.13 12.47 -0.74
C HIS A 318 -15.14 11.34 -0.66
N ASP A 319 -16.39 11.59 -1.01
CA ASP A 319 -17.38 10.53 -1.00
C ASP A 319 -16.93 9.40 -1.96
N ASP A 320 -16.74 8.21 -1.39
CA ASP A 320 -16.30 6.96 -2.04
C ASP A 320 -14.85 6.91 -2.58
N TYR A 321 -14.00 7.91 -2.34
CA TYR A 321 -12.56 7.81 -2.67
C TYR A 321 -11.66 8.65 -1.77
N ILE A 322 -10.39 8.27 -1.68
CA ILE A 322 -9.35 9.06 -1.01
C ILE A 322 -8.50 9.80 -2.03
N TYR A 323 -8.11 11.02 -1.68
CA TYR A 323 -7.12 11.82 -2.37
C TYR A 323 -5.76 11.67 -1.66
N ALA A 324 -4.70 11.41 -2.41
CA ALA A 324 -3.34 11.46 -1.93
C ALA A 324 -2.54 12.47 -2.77
N GLY A 325 -2.12 13.56 -2.14
CA GLY A 325 -1.32 14.62 -2.77
C GLY A 325 0.10 14.65 -2.23
N ALA A 326 1.10 14.84 -3.10
CA ALA A 326 2.49 14.99 -2.69
C ALA A 326 3.26 16.01 -3.54
N THR A 327 4.41 16.45 -3.03
CA THR A 327 5.34 17.34 -3.73
C THR A 327 6.48 16.53 -4.34
N PRO A 328 6.51 16.34 -5.67
CA PRO A 328 7.63 15.72 -6.35
C PRO A 328 8.80 16.70 -6.51
N THR A 329 10.00 16.26 -6.13
CA THR A 329 11.27 16.93 -6.40
C THR A 329 12.06 16.11 -7.40
N PHE A 330 12.39 16.71 -8.55
CA PHE A 330 13.21 16.04 -9.56
C PHE A 330 14.63 15.81 -9.04
N ILE A 331 15.08 14.57 -9.11
CA ILE A 331 16.45 14.16 -8.84
C ILE A 331 17.21 14.24 -10.16
N GLY A 332 18.12 15.22 -10.27
CA GLY A 332 18.94 15.38 -11.46
C GLY A 332 19.72 14.10 -11.80
N PRO A 333 19.91 13.79 -13.09
CA PRO A 333 20.62 12.59 -13.51
C PRO A 333 22.04 12.61 -12.94
N SER A 334 22.33 11.63 -12.09
CA SER A 334 23.67 11.30 -11.63
C SER A 334 24.08 9.97 -12.23
N SER A 335 25.38 9.72 -12.35
CA SER A 335 25.88 8.42 -12.82
C SER A 335 25.28 7.24 -12.04
N ALA A 336 25.07 7.42 -10.73
CA ALA A 336 24.41 6.44 -9.87
C ALA A 336 22.91 6.28 -10.15
N ALA A 337 22.21 7.36 -10.51
CA ALA A 337 20.78 7.30 -10.85
C ALA A 337 20.55 6.58 -12.20
N ILE A 338 21.45 6.78 -13.17
CA ILE A 338 21.41 6.07 -14.46
C ILE A 338 21.63 4.57 -14.23
N GLU A 339 22.64 4.20 -13.46
CA GLU A 339 22.92 2.80 -13.11
C GLU A 339 21.73 2.14 -12.38
N LYS A 340 21.12 2.84 -11.41
CA LYS A 340 19.92 2.34 -10.70
C LYS A 340 18.71 2.20 -11.62
N PHE A 341 18.52 3.12 -12.55
CA PHE A 341 17.45 3.04 -13.55
C PHE A 341 17.65 1.84 -14.48
N GLU A 342 18.86 1.64 -15.00
CA GLU A 342 19.20 0.49 -15.85
C GLU A 342 18.97 -0.83 -15.11
N GLN A 343 19.41 -0.94 -13.85
CA GLN A 343 19.13 -2.11 -12.99
C GLN A 343 17.63 -2.34 -12.76
N THR A 344 16.86 -1.27 -12.56
CA THR A 344 15.40 -1.36 -12.38
C THR A 344 14.73 -1.87 -13.66
N VAL A 345 15.14 -1.37 -14.83
CA VAL A 345 14.62 -1.83 -16.13
C VAL A 345 14.99 -3.29 -16.38
N GLU A 346 16.23 -3.71 -16.11
CA GLU A 346 16.65 -5.11 -16.23
C GLU A 346 15.86 -6.03 -15.28
N THR A 347 15.61 -5.57 -14.05
CA THR A 347 14.82 -6.31 -13.06
C THR A 347 13.38 -6.47 -13.54
N LEU A 348 12.73 -5.38 -13.99
CA LEU A 348 11.38 -5.43 -14.55
C LEU A 348 11.30 -6.33 -15.78
N ASP A 349 12.32 -6.32 -16.63
CA ASP A 349 12.42 -7.21 -17.80
C ASP A 349 12.52 -8.68 -17.39
N SER A 350 13.34 -8.99 -16.38
CA SER A 350 13.47 -10.35 -15.85
C SER A 350 12.16 -10.85 -15.22
N ILE A 351 11.46 -9.97 -14.50
CA ILE A 351 10.17 -10.25 -13.88
C ILE A 351 9.14 -10.50 -14.98
N SER A 352 9.00 -9.61 -15.96
CA SER A 352 8.08 -9.77 -17.09
C SER A 352 8.33 -11.07 -17.87
N GLN A 353 9.59 -11.43 -18.12
CA GLN A 353 9.92 -12.71 -18.78
C GLN A 353 9.57 -13.93 -17.92
N ALA A 354 9.82 -13.88 -16.61
CA ALA A 354 9.40 -14.92 -15.69
C ALA A 354 7.87 -15.06 -15.66
N TYR A 355 7.14 -13.95 -15.71
CA TYR A 355 5.68 -13.94 -15.83
C TYR A 355 5.19 -14.56 -17.14
N ALA A 356 5.76 -14.17 -18.29
CA ALA A 356 5.38 -14.70 -19.60
C ALA A 356 5.74 -16.19 -19.78
N ALA A 357 6.69 -16.70 -19.00
CA ALA A 357 7.15 -18.09 -19.06
C ALA A 357 6.43 -19.04 -18.07
N GLN A 358 5.59 -18.53 -17.17
CA GLN A 358 4.95 -19.34 -16.13
C GLN A 358 3.64 -19.97 -16.59
N ASP A 359 3.72 -21.24 -16.97
CA ASP A 359 2.63 -22.22 -16.78
C ASP A 359 2.68 -22.90 -15.39
N GLU A 360 3.72 -22.72 -14.54
CA GLU A 360 3.77 -23.29 -13.16
C GLU A 360 4.63 -22.51 -12.12
N PRO A 361 4.32 -22.59 -10.79
CA PRO A 361 4.58 -21.51 -9.81
C PRO A 361 5.74 -21.70 -8.79
N THR A 362 6.73 -22.57 -8.99
CA THR A 362 7.63 -22.98 -7.88
C THR A 362 9.03 -22.34 -7.81
N SER A 363 9.52 -21.59 -8.81
CA SER A 363 10.94 -21.16 -8.85
C SER A 363 11.23 -19.70 -8.46
N ILE A 364 10.23 -18.91 -8.03
CA ILE A 364 10.37 -17.44 -7.86
C ILE A 364 11.04 -17.01 -6.54
N GLN A 365 11.03 -17.82 -5.49
CA GLN A 365 11.49 -17.38 -4.16
C GLN A 365 12.97 -16.96 -4.09
N SER A 366 13.87 -17.62 -4.81
CA SER A 366 15.32 -17.32 -4.72
C SER A 366 15.72 -16.03 -5.42
N ASN A 367 15.06 -15.68 -6.53
CA ASN A 367 15.46 -14.54 -7.37
C ASN A 367 14.93 -13.21 -6.81
N LEU A 368 13.95 -13.27 -5.92
CA LEU A 368 13.29 -12.09 -5.38
C LEU A 368 13.87 -11.62 -4.04
N GLU A 369 14.40 -12.54 -3.22
CA GLU A 369 15.23 -12.19 -2.06
C GLU A 369 16.51 -11.45 -2.49
N GLU A 370 17.03 -11.76 -3.68
CA GLU A 370 18.20 -11.11 -4.26
C GLU A 370 17.86 -9.69 -4.80
N ALA A 371 16.67 -9.48 -5.36
CA ALA A 371 16.24 -8.18 -5.88
C ALA A 371 15.88 -7.16 -4.77
N LEU A 372 15.27 -7.60 -3.67
CA LEU A 372 14.90 -6.72 -2.54
C LEU A 372 16.12 -6.24 -1.73
N GLN A 373 17.24 -6.97 -1.75
CA GLN A 373 18.49 -6.53 -1.13
C GLN A 373 19.23 -5.44 -1.93
N VAL A 374 18.89 -5.26 -3.21
CA VAL A 374 19.52 -4.25 -4.08
C VAL A 374 18.79 -2.89 -4.00
N THR A 375 17.55 -2.87 -3.49
CA THR A 375 16.73 -1.64 -3.43
C THR A 375 16.66 -0.95 -2.06
N GLN A 376 17.16 -1.59 -1.00
CA GLN A 376 17.46 -0.96 0.31
C GLN A 376 18.89 -0.44 0.32
#